data_AF-A0A7C2VUA9-F1
#
_entry.id   AF-A0A7C2VUA9-F1
#
_cell.length_a   1.000
_cell.length_b   1.000
_cell.length_c   1.000
_cell.angle_alpha   90.00
_cell.angle_beta   90.00
_cell.angle_gamma   90.00
#
_symmetry.space_group_name_H-M   'P 1'
#
loop_
_entity.id
_entity.type
_entity.pdbx_description
1 polymer ?
#
loop_
_entity_poly.entity_id
_entity_poly.type
_entity_poly.pdbx_seq_one_letter_code
_entity_poly.pdbx_strand_id
1 'polypeptide(L)' 'MKLKLRSRVILAAMAGICNGDFCSKASKAGAGMVTLGGLNFDMETLTASRKISQRGRREFEIDLHFLTD' A
#
# COMPACT_ATOMS: atom_id res chain seq x y z
N MET A 1 18.23 -10.99 -15.94
CA MET A 1 17.76 -11.50 -14.63
C MET A 1 16.36 -12.10 -14.81
N LYS A 2 16.10 -13.35 -14.39
CA LYS A 2 14.75 -13.93 -14.40
C LYS A 2 14.24 -14.00 -12.95
N LEU A 3 13.08 -13.41 -12.66
CA LEU A 3 12.42 -13.58 -11.37
C LEU A 3 11.78 -14.98 -11.30
N LYS A 4 12.07 -15.73 -10.23
CA LYS A 4 11.44 -17.02 -9.96
C LYS A 4 10.41 -16.84 -8.85
N LEU A 5 9.13 -17.01 -9.16
CA LEU A 5 8.02 -16.87 -8.20
C LEU A 5 7.65 -18.23 -7.60
N ARG A 6 7.33 -18.25 -6.30
CA ARG A 6 6.82 -19.47 -5.63
C ARG A 6 5.43 -19.89 -6.10
N SER A 7 4.64 -18.95 -6.62
CA SER A 7 3.30 -19.18 -7.17
C SER A 7 3.01 -18.18 -8.29
N ARG A 8 1.95 -18.44 -9.07
CA ARG A 8 1.46 -17.52 -10.12
C ARG A 8 0.47 -16.46 -9.59
N VAL A 9 0.17 -16.49 -8.29
CA VAL A 9 -0.75 -15.54 -7.67
C VAL A 9 0.02 -14.28 -7.32
N ILE A 10 -0.47 -13.13 -7.78
CA ILE A 10 0.13 -11.82 -7.53
C ILE A 10 -0.90 -10.92 -6.86
N LEU A 11 -0.53 -10.29 -5.74
CA LEU A 11 -1.39 -9.28 -5.12
C LEU A 11 -1.32 -7.97 -5.92
N ALA A 12 -2.47 -7.52 -6.41
CA ALA A 12 -2.63 -6.25 -7.11
C ALA A 12 -2.40 -5.05 -6.18
N ALA A 13 -1.96 -3.92 -6.74
CA ALA A 13 -1.79 -2.69 -5.97
C ALA A 13 -3.15 -2.08 -5.62
N MET A 14 -3.44 -1.97 -4.32
CA MET A 14 -4.57 -1.19 -3.81
C MET A 14 -4.06 -0.20 -2.76
N ALA A 15 -4.07 1.08 -3.10
CA ALA A 15 -3.71 2.14 -2.17
C ALA A 15 -4.65 2.13 -0.96
N GLY A 16 -4.07 2.30 0.22
CA GLY A 16 -4.80 2.30 1.49
C GLY A 16 -5.23 0.94 2.04
N ILE A 17 -5.11 -0.14 1.26
CA ILE A 17 -5.41 -1.51 1.71
C ILE A 17 -4.13 -2.36 1.71
N CYS A 18 -3.34 -2.30 0.64
CA CYS A 18 -2.08 -3.03 0.52
C CYS A 18 -0.95 -2.30 1.26
N ASN A 19 -1.07 -2.21 2.59
CA ASN A 19 -0.01 -1.76 3.48
C ASN A 19 0.97 -2.90 3.81
N GLY A 20 2.01 -2.61 4.59
CA GLY A 20 3.04 -3.59 4.97
C GLY A 20 2.47 -4.86 5.60
N ASP A 21 1.51 -4.71 6.52
CA ASP A 21 0.88 -5.84 7.22
C ASP A 21 0.05 -6.72 6.28
N PHE A 22 -0.76 -6.11 5.42
CA PHE A 22 -1.58 -6.84 4.46
C PHE A 22 -0.69 -7.59 3.45
N CYS A 23 0.33 -6.93 2.91
CA CYS A 23 1.29 -7.56 2.00
C CYS A 23 2.05 -8.71 2.69
N SER A 24 2.44 -8.55 3.95
CA SER A 24 3.09 -9.61 4.75
C SER A 24 2.18 -10.83 4.91
N LYS A 25 0.90 -10.62 5.24
CA LYS A 25 -0.11 -11.69 5.33
C LYS A 25 -0.31 -12.38 3.98
N ALA A 26 -0.44 -11.63 2.88
CA ALA A 26 -0.62 -12.19 1.54
C ALA A 26 0.59 -13.03 1.08
N SER A 27 1.81 -12.57 1.39
CA SER A 27 3.04 -13.33 1.12
C SER A 27 3.07 -14.64 1.91
N LYS A 28 2.75 -14.61 3.20
CA LYS A 28 2.64 -15.82 4.05
C LYS A 28 1.57 -16.78 3.53
N ALA A 29 0.44 -16.26 3.05
CA ALA A 29 -0.66 -17.04 2.48
C ALA A 29 -0.33 -17.71 1.14
N GLY A 30 0.74 -17.31 0.45
CA GLY A 30 1.18 -18.00 -0.77
C GLY A 30 1.31 -17.15 -2.03
N ALA A 31 1.12 -15.83 -1.94
CA ALA A 31 1.36 -14.95 -3.08
C ALA A 31 2.82 -15.08 -3.54
N GLY A 32 3.01 -15.24 -4.84
CA GLY A 32 4.32 -15.32 -5.49
C GLY A 32 5.02 -13.96 -5.50
N MET A 33 4.22 -12.90 -5.53
CA MET A 33 4.64 -11.51 -5.47
C MET A 33 3.54 -10.69 -4.79
N VAL A 34 3.93 -9.66 -4.05
CA VAL A 34 3.02 -8.67 -3.49
C VAL A 34 3.39 -7.28 -3.97
N THR A 35 2.37 -6.45 -4.21
CA THR A 35 2.55 -5.06 -4.57
C THR A 35 2.07 -4.20 -3.41
N LEU A 36 2.97 -3.39 -2.84
CA LEU A 36 2.57 -2.34 -1.91
C LEU A 36 1.67 -1.35 -2.65
N GLY A 37 0.61 -0.89 -1.99
CA GLY A 37 -0.27 0.15 -2.52
C GLY A 37 0.46 1.47 -2.72
N GLY A 38 -0.23 2.43 -3.36
CA GLY A 38 0.29 3.79 -3.50
C GLY A 38 0.61 4.41 -2.13
N LEU A 39 1.74 5.12 -2.07
CA LEU A 39 2.27 5.80 -0.89
C LEU A 39 2.46 7.28 -1.21
N ASN A 40 2.17 8.14 -0.23
CA ASN A 40 2.40 9.58 -0.36
C ASN A 40 3.81 9.87 0.14
N PHE A 41 4.64 10.52 -0.68
CA PHE A 41 6.04 10.79 -0.38
C PHE A 41 6.38 12.29 -0.31
N ASP A 42 5.44 13.14 -0.69
CA ASP A 42 5.60 14.59 -0.72
C ASP A 42 4.33 15.31 -0.22
N MET A 43 4.45 16.62 0.00
CA MET A 43 3.34 17.43 0.49
C MET A 43 2.17 17.53 -0.50
N GLU A 44 2.43 17.39 -1.80
CA GLU A 44 1.42 17.47 -2.85
C GLU A 44 0.50 16.24 -2.82
N THR A 45 1.09 15.04 -2.75
CA THR A 45 0.39 13.75 -2.61
C THR A 45 -0.32 13.63 -1.26
N LEU A 46 0.27 14.13 -0.17
CA LEU A 46 -0.41 14.24 1.13
C LEU A 46 -1.64 15.16 1.07
N THR A 47 -1.52 16.30 0.40
CA THR A 47 -2.65 17.24 0.23
C THR A 47 -3.75 16.62 -0.63
N ALA A 48 -3.39 15.90 -1.69
CA ALA A 48 -4.34 15.18 -2.54
C ALA A 48 -5.08 14.08 -1.75
N SER A 49 -4.36 13.32 -0.93
CA SER A 49 -4.94 12.33 -0.02
C SER A 49 -5.97 12.95 0.93
N ARG A 50 -5.64 14.08 1.59
CA ARG A 50 -6.60 14.80 2.46
C ARG A 50 -7.87 15.21 1.72
N LYS A 51 -7.75 15.72 0.48
CA LYS A 51 -8.91 16.09 -0.36
C LYS A 51 -9.78 14.87 -0.71
N ILE A 52 -9.19 13.70 -0.90
CA ILE A 52 -9.93 12.45 -1.13
C ILE A 52 -10.60 11.95 0.16
N SER A 53 -9.94 12.09 1.31
CA SER A 53 -10.55 11.76 2.61
C SER A 53 -11.80 12.60 2.88
N GLN A 54 -11.79 13.89 2.53
CA GLN A 54 -12.97 14.78 2.57
C GLN A 54 -14.13 14.31 1.68
N ARG A 55 -13.89 13.46 0.68
CA ARG A 55 -14.92 12.83 -0.17
C ARG A 55 -15.41 11.49 0.39
N GLY A 56 -15.01 11.11 1.61
CA GLY A 56 -15.42 9.88 2.29
C GLY A 56 -14.47 8.70 2.10
N ARG A 57 -13.34 8.87 1.40
CA ARG A 57 -12.36 7.81 1.12
C ARG A 57 -11.11 7.96 1.98
N ARG A 58 -11.18 7.42 3.20
CA ARG A 58 -10.14 7.56 4.24
C ARG A 58 -8.94 6.62 4.05
N GLU A 59 -9.01 5.65 3.15
CA GLU A 59 -7.95 4.67 2.96
C GLU A 59 -6.62 5.30 2.50
N PHE A 60 -6.65 6.49 1.90
CA PHE A 60 -5.45 7.21 1.46
C PHE A 60 -4.85 8.10 2.54
N GLU A 61 -5.54 8.29 3.66
CA GLU A 61 -5.11 9.19 4.74
C GLU A 61 -3.99 8.53 5.55
N ILE A 62 -2.83 9.20 5.59
CA ILE A 62 -1.65 8.75 6.32
C ILE A 62 -1.40 9.74 7.43
N ASP A 63 -1.37 9.26 8.67
CA ASP A 63 -0.98 10.08 9.82
C ASP A 63 0.56 10.14 9.88
N LEU A 64 1.07 11.37 9.80
CA LEU A 64 2.49 11.66 9.76
C LEU A 64 3.18 11.43 11.11
N HIS A 65 2.42 11.36 12.21
CA HIS A 65 3.00 11.06 13.53
C HIS A 65 3.63 9.66 13.59
N PHE A 66 3.16 8.70 12.77
CA PHE A 66 3.74 7.35 12.69
C PHE A 66 5.12 7.29 12.01
N LEU A 67 5.63 8.39 11.46
CA LEU A 67 6.90 8.43 10.71
C LEU A 67 8.04 9.14 11.46
N THR A 68 7.77 9.74 12.61
CA THR A 68 8.74 10.55 13.38
C THR A 68 9.22 9.90 14.68
N ASP A 69 8.77 8.67 14.97
CA ASP A 69 9.27 7.79 16.04
C ASP A 69 10.18 6.69 15.47
#